data_AF-A0A7Y3CDY0-F1
#
_entry.id   AF-A0A7Y3CDY0-F1
#
_cell.length_a   1.000
_cell.length_b   1.000
_cell.length_c   1.000
_cell.angle_alpha   90.00
_cell.angle_beta   90.00
_cell.angle_gamma   90.00
#
_symmetry.space_group_name_H-M   'P 1'
#
loop_
_entity.id
_entity.type
_entity.pdbx_description
1 polymer ?
#
loop_
_entity_poly.entity_id
_entity_poly.type
_entity_poly.pdbx_seq_one_letter_code
_entity_poly.pdbx_strand_id
1 'polypeptide(L)'
;VDRLKKFYANLTSYVLVISALALINYATNEWRYMWFLWAAFGWGIGILFHAIGTFDLNPFFGKAWEERKIKELMRDDEELKRWE
;
A
#
# COMPACT_ATOMS: atom_id res chain seq x y z
N VAL A 1 2.01 -13.15 5.55
CA VAL A 1 2.66 -13.33 4.23
C VAL A 1 1.67 -13.30 3.07
N ASP A 2 0.47 -13.88 3.21
CA ASP A 2 -0.51 -13.96 2.11
C ASP A 2 -1.05 -12.61 1.62
N ARG A 3 -1.24 -11.65 2.53
CA ARG A 3 -1.68 -10.28 2.17
C ARG A 3 -0.66 -9.59 1.26
N LEU A 4 0.63 -9.71 1.59
CA LEU A 4 1.71 -9.13 0.80
C LEU A 4 1.77 -9.76 -0.60
N LYS A 5 1.63 -11.09 -0.69
CA LYS A 5 1.58 -11.82 -1.97
C LYS A 5 0.40 -11.37 -2.84
N LYS A 6 -0.80 -11.24 -2.25
CA LYS A 6 -1.99 -10.74 -2.95
C LYS A 6 -1.82 -9.30 -3.44
N PHE A 7 -1.18 -8.45 -2.64
CA PHE A 7 -0.90 -7.08 -3.05
C PHE A 7 0.08 -7.02 -4.23
N TYR A 8 1.19 -7.75 -4.17
CA TYR A 8 2.15 -7.82 -5.28
C TYR A 8 1.51 -8.37 -6.56
N ALA A 9 0.62 -9.35 -6.45
CA ALA A 9 -0.14 -9.85 -7.60
C ALA A 9 -1.03 -8.76 -8.23
N ASN A 10 -1.79 -8.01 -7.42
CA ASN A 10 -2.60 -6.89 -7.89
C ASN A 10 -1.76 -5.75 -8.50
N LEU A 11 -0.63 -5.41 -7.86
CA LEU A 11 0.29 -4.40 -8.37
C LEU A 11 0.89 -4.80 -9.72
N THR A 12 1.29 -6.07 -9.86
CA THR A 12 1.83 -6.59 -11.13
C THR A 12 0.78 -6.54 -12.24
N SER A 13 -0.46 -6.96 -11.95
CA SER A 13 -1.58 -6.83 -12.88
C SER A 13 -1.85 -5.37 -13.26
N TYR A 14 -1.80 -4.44 -12.30
CA TYR A 14 -1.95 -3.00 -12.57
C TYR A 14 -0.87 -2.50 -13.55
N VAL A 15 0.40 -2.80 -13.28
CA VAL A 15 1.51 -2.39 -14.16
C VAL A 15 1.36 -2.96 -15.56
N LEU A 16 0.98 -4.24 -15.69
CA LEU A 16 0.75 -4.89 -16.98
C LEU A 16 -0.39 -4.23 -17.77
N VAL A 17 -1.52 -3.97 -17.11
CA VAL A 17 -2.70 -3.36 -17.75
C VAL A 17 -2.41 -1.92 -18.17
N ILE A 18 -1.79 -1.10 -17.31
CA ILE A 18 -1.42 0.28 -17.65
C ILE A 18 -0.40 0.30 -18.80
N SER A 19 0.56 -0.63 -18.81
CA SER A 19 1.53 -0.75 -19.91
C SER A 19 0.83 -1.13 -21.23
N ALA A 20 -0.11 -2.07 -21.20
CA ALA A 20 -0.91 -2.43 -22.37
C ALA A 20 -1.75 -1.25 -22.87
N LEU A 21 -2.39 -0.50 -21.96
CA LEU A 21 -3.14 0.71 -22.29
C LEU A 21 -2.24 1.81 -22.88
N ALA A 22 -1.02 1.97 -22.38
CA ALA A 22 -0.05 2.91 -22.92
C ALA A 22 0.39 2.53 -24.36
N LEU A 23 0.59 1.22 -24.62
CA LEU A 23 0.88 0.72 -25.97
C LEU A 23 -0.29 0.94 -26.93
N ILE A 24 -1.52 0.69 -26.49
CA ILE A 24 -2.73 0.98 -27.30
C ILE A 24 -2.83 2.49 -27.55
N ASN A 25 -2.59 3.32 -26.52
CA ASN A 25 -2.62 4.77 -26.66
C ASN A 25 -1.60 5.27 -27.71
N TYR A 26 -0.40 4.69 -27.70
CA TYR A 26 0.62 4.93 -28.72
C TYR A 26 0.14 4.53 -30.11
N ALA A 27 -0.36 3.30 -30.27
CA ALA A 27 -0.80 2.78 -31.56
C ALA A 27 -2.01 3.54 -32.14
N THR A 28 -2.92 4.03 -31.29
CA THR A 28 -4.17 4.64 -31.77
C THR A 28 -4.06 6.14 -31.99
N ASN A 29 -3.24 6.86 -31.20
CA ASN A 29 -3.24 8.33 -31.17
C ASN A 29 -1.84 8.95 -31.20
N GLU A 30 -0.77 8.16 -31.33
CA GLU A 30 0.62 8.66 -31.32
C GLU A 30 0.89 9.61 -30.14
N TRP A 31 0.26 9.36 -28.98
CA TRP A 31 0.34 10.17 -27.76
C TRP A 31 -0.26 11.59 -27.84
N ARG A 32 -1.01 11.94 -28.90
CA ARG A 32 -1.74 13.22 -28.96
C ARG A 32 -2.73 13.40 -27.81
N TYR A 33 -3.30 12.30 -27.30
CA TYR A 33 -4.20 12.32 -26.16
C TYR A 33 -3.95 11.12 -25.25
N MET A 34 -3.24 11.37 -24.14
CA MET A 34 -2.80 10.36 -23.17
C MET A 34 -3.94 9.92 -22.24
N TRP A 35 -5.04 9.44 -22.81
CA TRP A 35 -6.23 9.04 -22.05
C TRP A 35 -5.95 7.93 -21.02
N PHE A 36 -4.92 7.11 -21.26
CA PHE A 36 -4.52 6.05 -20.34
C PHE A 36 -4.10 6.61 -18.96
N LEU A 37 -3.67 7.88 -18.87
CA LEU A 37 -3.34 8.53 -17.60
C LEU A 37 -4.57 8.63 -16.70
N TRP A 38 -5.76 8.91 -17.25
CA TRP A 38 -7.00 8.94 -16.46
C TRP A 38 -7.33 7.57 -15.88
N ALA A 39 -7.14 6.50 -16.66
CA ALA A 39 -7.30 5.14 -16.17
C ALA A 39 -6.24 4.79 -15.11
N ALA A 40 -4.99 5.20 -15.32
CA ALA A 40 -3.88 5.01 -14.39
C ALA A 40 -4.11 5.73 -13.06
N PHE A 41 -4.59 6.98 -13.09
CA PHE A 41 -4.90 7.76 -11.89
C PHE A 41 -6.09 7.20 -11.13
N GLY A 42 -7.21 6.93 -11.80
CA GLY A 42 -8.42 6.40 -11.16
C GLY A 42 -8.15 5.05 -10.48
N TRP A 43 -7.46 4.15 -11.17
CA TRP A 43 -7.18 2.81 -10.65
C TRP A 43 -5.95 2.79 -9.71
N GLY A 44 -4.98 3.67 -9.93
CA GLY A 44 -3.77 3.80 -9.12
C GLY A 44 -4.07 4.30 -7.70
N ILE A 45 -5.08 5.16 -7.52
CA ILE A 45 -5.52 5.58 -6.18
C ILE A 45 -6.02 4.37 -5.37
N GLY A 46 -6.81 3.48 -5.98
CA GLY A 46 -7.29 2.26 -5.32
C GLY A 46 -6.15 1.32 -4.88
N ILE A 47 -5.13 1.17 -5.73
CA ILE A 47 -3.91 0.40 -5.40
C ILE A 47 -3.14 1.06 -4.25
N LEU A 48 -3.01 2.39 -4.24
CA LEU A 48 -2.35 3.14 -3.16
C LEU A 48 -3.03 2.92 -1.81
N PHE A 49 -4.36 3.00 -1.74
CA PHE A 49 -5.10 2.68 -0.51
C PHE A 49 -4.90 1.23 -0.07
N HIS A 50 -4.91 0.29 -1.03
CA HIS A 50 -4.64 -1.12 -0.73
C HIS A 50 -3.20 -1.34 -0.23
N ALA A 51 -2.23 -0.57 -0.74
CA ALA A 51 -0.83 -0.61 -0.35
C ALA A 51 -0.65 -0.14 1.10
N ILE A 52 -1.23 1.00 1.44
CA ILE A 52 -1.22 1.56 2.80
C ILE A 52 -1.78 0.56 3.80
N GLY A 53 -2.93 -0.06 3.49
CA GLY A 53 -3.54 -1.07 4.36
C GLY A 53 -2.80 -2.42 4.40
N THR A 54 -2.08 -2.81 3.33
CA THR A 54 -1.39 -4.10 3.28
C THR A 54 -0.02 -4.08 3.94
N PHE A 55 0.72 -2.99 3.78
CA PHE A 55 2.03 -2.85 4.38
C PHE A 55 1.97 -2.35 5.82
N ASP A 56 0.77 -2.09 6.35
CA ASP A 56 0.59 -1.40 7.64
C ASP A 56 1.48 -0.15 7.70
N LEU A 57 1.62 0.51 6.54
CA LEU A 57 2.33 1.77 6.41
C LEU A 57 1.39 2.83 6.93
N ASN A 58 1.15 2.82 8.24
CA ASN A 58 0.53 3.94 8.90
C ASN A 58 1.54 5.10 8.76
N PRO A 59 1.28 6.11 7.90
CA PRO A 59 2.27 7.14 7.61
C PRO A 59 2.61 7.99 8.84
N PHE A 60 1.86 7.84 9.93
CA PHE A 60 2.06 8.49 11.22
C PHE A 60 2.60 7.57 12.33
N PHE A 61 2.38 6.25 12.24
CA PHE A 61 2.69 5.32 13.33
C PHE A 61 3.25 4.00 12.78
N GLY A 62 4.48 4.04 12.26
CA GLY A 62 5.19 2.82 11.88
C GLY A 62 5.47 1.91 13.07
N LYS A 63 5.96 0.68 12.80
CA LYS A 63 6.35 -0.35 13.78
C LYS A 63 7.04 0.15 15.05
N ALA A 64 7.83 1.22 14.97
CA ALA A 64 8.51 1.83 16.12
C ALA A 64 7.55 2.45 17.17
N TRP A 65 6.32 2.82 16.80
CA TRP A 65 5.29 3.19 17.77
C TRP A 65 4.66 1.96 18.40
N GLU A 66 4.36 0.95 17.59
CA GLU A 66 3.79 -0.33 18.05
C GLU A 66 4.71 -0.99 19.09
N GLU A 67 6.02 -1.03 18.80
CA GLU A 67 7.05 -1.58 19.68
C GLU A 67 7.22 -0.76 20.97
N ARG A 68 7.08 0.57 20.88
CA ARG A 68 7.07 1.45 22.06
C ARG A 68 5.86 1.19 22.95
N LYS A 69 4.67 1.03 22.35
CA LYS A 69 3.44 0.86 23.11
C LYS A 69 3.36 -0.51 23.78
N ILE A 70 3.85 -1.56 23.12
CA ILE A 70 4.01 -2.90 23.73
C ILE A 70 4.97 -2.83 24.92
N LYS A 71 6.10 -2.11 24.78
CA LYS A 71 7.08 -1.98 25.85
C LYS A 71 6.56 -1.19 27.05
N GLU A 72 5.74 -0.16 26.82
CA GLU A 72 5.04 0.54 27.90
C GLU A 72 4.04 -0.38 28.61
N LEU A 73 3.20 -1.12 27.88
CA LEU A 73 2.24 -2.04 28.48
C LEU A 73 2.94 -3.13 29.31
N MET A 74 4.04 -3.70 28.82
CA MET A 74 4.83 -4.68 29.60
C MET A 74 5.41 -4.08 30.88
N ARG A 75 5.83 -2.81 30.84
CA ARG A 75 6.39 -2.13 32.02
C ARG A 75 5.32 -1.76 33.03
N ASP A 76 4.14 -1.33 32.57
CA ASP A 76 2.99 -1.05 33.43
C ASP A 76 2.51 -2.34 34.12
N ASP A 77 2.52 -3.47 33.42
CA ASP A 77 2.17 -4.80 33.96
C ASP A 77 3.21 -5.32 34.97
N GLU A 78 4.50 -5.06 34.74
CA GLU A 78 5.59 -5.33 35.71
C GLU A 78 5.48 -4.45 36.96
N GLU A 79 5.17 -3.17 36.80
CA GLU A 79 4.93 -2.28 37.95
C GLU A 79 3.72 -2.76 38.75
N LEU A 80 2.58 -3.04 38.12
CA LEU A 80 1.38 -3.56 38.79
C LEU A 80 1.67 -4.82 39.62
N LYS A 81 2.40 -5.79 39.05
CA LYS A 81 2.83 -7.00 39.77
C LYS A 81 3.81 -6.76 40.91
N ARG A 82 4.51 -5.62 40.93
CA ARG A 82 5.46 -5.25 41.99
C ARG A 82 4.76 -4.63 43.19
N TRP A 83 3.55 -4.12 43.00
CA TRP A 83 2.73 -3.49 44.04
C TRP A 83 1.71 -4.45 44.69
N GLU A 84 1.53 -5.66 44.15
CA GLU A 84 0.84 -6.81 44.78
C GLU A 84 1.82 -7.68 45.59
#